data_AF-A0ABD4QLK0-F1
#
_entry.id   AF-A0ABD4QLK0-F1
#
_cell.length_a   1.000
_cell.length_b   1.000
_cell.length_c   1.000
_cell.angle_alpha   90.00
_cell.angle_beta   90.00
_cell.angle_gamma   90.00
#
_symmetry.space_group_name_H-M   'P 1'
#
loop_
_entity.id
_entity.type
_entity.pdbx_description
1 polymer ?
#
loop_
_entity_poly.entity_id
_entity_poly.type
_entity_poly.pdbx_seq_one_letter_code
_entity_poly.pdbx_strand_id
1 'polypeptide(L)' 'MLWIFTQNQQSFVNVHEITVAGKKIEGMIAGSDTWVKTLGKYDSNDRASEILQDIVKAIEANQDATVTYRMPNQ' A
#
# COMPACT_ATOMS: atom_id res chain seq x y z
N MET A 1 0.97 3.81 12.66
CA MET A 1 -0.23 3.79 11.79
C MET A 1 0.20 4.01 10.35
N LEU A 2 -0.40 3.33 9.35
CA LEU A 2 -0.03 3.48 7.94
C LEU A 2 -1.14 4.13 7.12
N TRP A 3 -0.79 5.16 6.37
CA TRP A 3 -1.67 5.84 5.43
C TRP A 3 -1.08 5.78 4.02
N ILE A 4 -1.93 5.46 3.04
CA ILE A 4 -1.50 5.30 1.65
C ILE A 4 -2.27 6.26 0.74
N PHE A 5 -1.52 7.03 -0.05
CA PHE A 5 -2.02 7.64 -1.28
C PHE A 5 -2.02 6.59 -2.39
N THR A 6 -3.20 6.32 -2.95
CA THR A 6 -3.34 5.37 -4.06
C THR A 6 -2.61 5.88 -5.30
N GLN A 7 -2.17 4.95 -6.17
CA GLN A 7 -1.37 5.26 -7.35
C GLN A 7 -2.08 6.24 -8.31
N ASN A 8 -3.41 6.14 -8.42
CA ASN A 8 -4.22 7.06 -9.20
C ASN A 8 -4.46 8.43 -8.52
N GLN A 9 -3.92 8.62 -7.31
CA GLN A 9 -4.03 9.83 -6.48
C GLN A 9 -5.45 10.25 -6.11
N GLN A 10 -6.44 9.38 -6.31
CA GLN A 10 -7.85 9.67 -6.01
C GLN A 10 -8.23 9.38 -4.56
N SER A 11 -7.35 8.75 -3.79
CA SER A 11 -7.69 8.32 -2.43
C SER A 11 -6.50 8.35 -1.49
N PHE A 12 -6.80 8.72 -0.25
CA PHE A 12 -5.91 8.63 0.90
C PHE A 12 -6.59 7.74 1.95
N VAL A 13 -5.99 6.60 2.28
CA VAL A 13 -6.64 5.56 3.09
C VAL A 13 -5.75 5.10 4.22
N ASN A 14 -6.36 4.85 5.38
CA ASN A 14 -5.70 4.15 6.47
C ASN A 14 -5.77 2.64 6.22
N VAL A 15 -4.62 1.98 6.23
CA VAL A 15 -4.50 0.58 5.82
C VAL A 15 -4.00 -0.26 7.00
N HIS A 16 -4.66 -1.39 7.22
CA HIS A 16 -4.28 -2.37 8.25
C HIS A 16 -3.46 -3.53 7.70
N GLU A 17 -3.76 -3.97 6.49
CA GLU A 17 -3.03 -5.05 5.82
C GLU A 17 -2.74 -4.65 4.38
N ILE A 18 -1.55 -4.99 3.89
CA ILE A 18 -1.17 -4.82 2.49
C ILE A 18 -0.69 -6.16 1.95
N THR A 19 -1.24 -6.56 0.81
CA THR A 19 -0.93 -7.82 0.15
C THR A 19 -0.70 -7.61 -1.35
N VAL A 20 0.15 -8.44 -1.95
CA VAL A 20 0.37 -8.47 -3.40
C VAL A 20 -0.53 -9.55 -4.03
N ALA A 21 -1.41 -9.14 -4.94
CA ALA A 21 -2.28 -10.00 -5.72
C ALA A 21 -1.88 -9.94 -7.21
N GLY A 22 -0.89 -10.75 -7.59
CA GLY A 22 -0.30 -10.71 -8.93
C GLY A 22 0.37 -9.36 -9.20
N LYS A 23 -0.17 -8.57 -10.13
CA LYS A 23 0.37 -7.24 -10.50
C LYS A 23 -0.20 -6.09 -9.65
N LYS A 24 -1.05 -6.40 -8.67
CA LYS A 24 -1.75 -5.41 -7.84
C LYS A 24 -1.20 -5.43 -6.43
N ILE A 25 -1.18 -4.25 -5.83
CA ILE A 25 -1.07 -4.09 -4.38
C ILE A 25 -2.45 -3.77 -3.86
N GLU A 26 -2.90 -4.56 -2.89
CA GLU A 26 -4.22 -4.47 -2.29
C GLU A 26 -4.08 -4.13 -0.81
N GLY A 27 -4.99 -3.31 -0.29
CA GLY A 27 -5.01 -2.88 1.09
C GLY A 27 -6.35 -3.17 1.75
N MET A 28 -6.32 -3.70 2.97
CA MET A 28 -7.51 -3.83 3.83
C MET A 28 -7.69 -2.57 4.66
N ILE A 29 -8.87 -1.95 4.58
CA ILE A 29 -9.20 -0.69 5.27
C ILE A 29 -9.85 -0.99 6.63
N ALA A 30 -9.46 -0.24 7.65
CA ALA A 30 -10.04 -0.28 8.98
C ALA A 30 -11.58 -0.11 8.99
N GLY A 31 -12.28 -1.00 9.71
CA GLY A 31 -13.73 -0.86 9.95
C GLY A 31 -14.63 -1.37 8.82
N SER A 32 -14.11 -2.15 7.87
CA SER A 32 -14.90 -2.83 6.85
C SER A 32 -14.51 -4.30 6.77
N ASP A 33 -15.49 -5.19 6.95
CA ASP A 33 -15.29 -6.64 6.86
C ASP A 33 -15.12 -7.14 5.41
N THR A 34 -15.21 -6.26 4.41
CA THR A 34 -15.35 -6.64 3.00
C THR A 34 -14.61 -5.77 1.98
N TRP A 35 -14.03 -4.62 2.34
CA TRP A 35 -13.33 -3.77 1.35
C TRP A 35 -11.82 -4.00 1.31
N VAL A 36 -11.42 -4.92 0.44
CA VAL A 36 -10.08 -4.89 -0.18
C VAL A 36 -10.08 -3.79 -1.24
N LYS A 37 -9.13 -2.84 -1.13
CA LYS A 37 -8.95 -1.76 -2.11
C LYS A 37 -7.64 -1.95 -2.88
N THR A 38 -7.70 -1.88 -4.21
CA THR A 38 -6.46 -1.78 -5.01
C THR A 38 -5.80 -0.43 -4.74
N LEU A 39 -4.58 -0.48 -4.20
CA LEU A 39 -3.77 0.70 -3.89
C LEU A 39 -2.90 1.11 -5.08
N GLY A 40 -2.40 0.13 -5.84
CA GLY A 40 -1.57 0.33 -7.02
C GLY A 40 -1.57 -0.90 -7.94
N LYS A 41 -1.23 -0.69 -9.21
CA LYS A 41 -1.08 -1.73 -10.23
C LYS A 41 0.21 -1.50 -11.02
N TYR A 42 1.00 -2.54 -11.17
CA TYR A 42 2.32 -2.51 -11.79
C TYR A 42 2.37 -3.40 -13.04
N ASP A 43 3.48 -3.33 -13.76
CA ASP A 43 3.73 -4.09 -14.99
C ASP A 43 4.00 -5.59 -14.73
N SER A 44 4.54 -5.90 -13.55
CA SER A 44 4.99 -7.22 -13.13
C SER A 44 4.67 -7.52 -11.65
N ASN A 45 4.67 -8.80 -11.29
CA ASN A 45 4.55 -9.22 -9.90
C ASN A 45 5.81 -8.87 -9.09
N ASP A 46 6.98 -8.94 -9.72
CA ASP A 46 8.26 -8.53 -9.11
C ASP A 46 8.22 -7.05 -8.71
N ARG A 47 7.74 -6.17 -9.60
CA ARG A 47 7.59 -4.75 -9.28
C ARG A 47 6.62 -4.50 -8.14
N ALA A 48 5.47 -5.19 -8.13
CA ALA A 48 4.51 -5.08 -7.02
C ALA A 48 5.13 -5.55 -5.68
N SER A 49 5.95 -6.59 -5.71
CA SER A 49 6.67 -7.11 -4.54
C SER A 49 7.77 -6.17 -4.07
N GLU A 50 8.50 -5.53 -4.99
CA GLU A 50 9.49 -4.51 -4.67
C GLU A 50 8.85 -3.32 -3.94
N ILE A 51 7.69 -2.85 -4.40
CA ILE A 51 6.97 -1.76 -3.72
C ILE A 51 6.47 -2.19 -2.33
N LEU A 52 6.04 -3.44 -2.15
CA LEU A 52 5.72 -3.94 -0.81
C LEU A 52 6.94 -3.88 0.12
N GLN A 53 8.11 -4.27 -0.36
CA GLN A 53 9.37 -4.18 0.40
C GLN A 53 9.75 -2.72 0.70
N ASP A 54 9.50 -1.79 -0.22
CA ASP A 54 9.73 -0.36 0.00
C ASP A 54 8.81 0.21 1.10
N ILE A 55 7.55 -0.22 1.14
CA ILE A 55 6.61 0.13 2.21
C ILE A 55 7.12 -0.40 3.57
N VAL A 56 7.60 -1.65 3.62
CA VAL A 56 8.18 -2.23 4.84
C VAL A 56 9.36 -1.38 5.33
N LYS A 57 10.29 -1.02 4.43
CA LYS A 57 11.42 -0.15 4.78
C LYS A 57 10.97 1.22 5.30
N ALA A 58 9.93 1.81 4.70
CA ALA A 58 9.38 3.07 5.17
C ALA A 58 8.79 2.96 6.59
N ILE A 59 8.18 1.82 6.92
CA ILE A 59 7.68 1.54 8.28
C ILE A 59 8.84 1.36 9.26
N GLU A 60 9.84 0.56 8.90
CA GLU A 60 11.01 0.30 9.75
C GLU A 60 11.83 1.57 10.03
N ALA A 61 11.93 2.48 9.06
CA ALA A 61 12.62 3.76 9.24
C ALA A 61 11.88 4.74 10.16
N ASN A 62 10.59 4.51 10.40
CA ASN A 62 9.70 5.40 11.14
C ASN A 62 8.97 4.64 12.27
N GLN A 63 9.69 3.76 12.97
CA GLN A 63 9.17 3.03 14.13
C GLN A 63 8.53 4.02 15.12
N ASP A 64 7.35 3.67 15.63
CA ASP A 64 6.50 4.46 16.54
C ASP A 64 5.81 5.71 15.96
N ALA A 65 5.95 5.99 14.66
CA ALA A 65 5.30 7.12 14.01
C ALA A 65 4.08 6.74 13.13
N THR A 66 3.34 7.76 12.71
CA THR A 66 2.39 7.64 11.60
C THR A 66 3.16 7.73 10.28
N VAL A 67 3.10 6.67 9.49
CA VAL A 67 3.76 6.57 8.19
C VAL A 67 2.77 6.95 7.11
N THR A 68 3.18 7.89 6.26
CA THR A 68 2.46 8.21 5.02
C THR A 68 3.28 7.73 3.85
N TYR A 69 2.70 6.87 3.04
CA TYR A 69 3.33 6.32 1.84
C TYR A 69 2.53 6.74 0.60
N ARG A 70 3.23 7.09 -0.48
CA ARG A 70 2.61 7.39 -1.77
C ARG A 70 3.02 6.31 -2.75
N MET A 71 2.04 5.59 -3.28
CA MET A 71 2.28 4.55 -4.28
C MET A 71 3.04 5.15 -5.47
N PRO A 72 4.18 4.57 -5.88
CA PRO A 72 4.91 5.04 -7.03
C PRO A 72 4.09 4.90 -8.32
N ASN A 73 4.30 5.85 -9.23
CA ASN A 73 3.81 5.75 -10.60
C ASN A 73 4.41 4.51 -11.29
N GLN A 74 3.77 4.07 -12.39
CA GLN A 74 4.24 2.92 -13.18
C GLN A 74 5.67 3.11 -13.65
#